data_AF-A0A2K3J4A5-F1
#
_entry.id   AF-A0A2K3J4A5-F1
#
_cell.length_a   1.000
_cell.length_b   1.000
_cell.length_c   1.000
_cell.angle_alpha   90.00
_cell.angle_beta   90.00
_cell.angle_gamma   90.00
#
_symmetry.space_group_name_H-M   'P 1'
#
loop_
_entity.id
_entity.type
_entity.pdbx_description
1 polymer ?
#
loop_
_entity_poly.entity_id
_entity_poly.type
_entity_poly.pdbx_seq_one_letter_code
_entity_poly.pdbx_strand_id
1 'polypeptide(L)'
;MNFMKFYKQIKHLFIRFWRSDNSKVSLLRDVFVAFLFVFIILIALWTYTGQWFAAPMVAIESGSMEHPNPPYGRIGTIDAGDMVLLVKVNNKRDVIPYSTSDYYNYGKKGDVVVYHPDGDVDEDQIIHRAMCWIEVEIENSNTFYTIEEYGIIRQNASEPLYIPECGIWNWAGNSSVVFDGKPGQNHYQKFTHSGFITKGDNPVSNRACDQLGGICDQLVKVEWISGKASGELPWIGTINLFFNDVFGGKDTLKNVHGDSIQCLVILIVILVSIPIGLDLYGYFKNKKEPIENNKPSSEEKPLEKKLDDELFEKFKK
;
A
#
# COMPACT_ATOMS: atom_id res chain seq x y z
N MET A 1 40.44 -23.80 7.57
CA MET A 1 39.61 -24.37 6.49
C MET A 1 39.58 -23.36 5.34
N ASN A 2 40.13 -23.72 4.18
CA ASN A 2 40.54 -22.77 3.14
C ASN A 2 39.33 -22.19 2.40
N PHE A 3 39.11 -20.87 2.45
CA PHE A 3 37.96 -20.17 1.85
C PHE A 3 37.75 -20.56 0.37
N MET A 4 38.85 -20.80 -0.35
CA MET A 4 38.84 -21.24 -1.74
C MET A 4 38.29 -22.66 -1.94
N LYS A 5 38.50 -23.60 -1.00
CA LYS A 5 37.89 -24.94 -1.03
C LYS A 5 36.39 -24.88 -0.76
N PHE A 6 35.99 -24.05 0.22
CA PHE A 6 34.59 -23.82 0.57
C PHE A 6 33.80 -23.21 -0.59
N TYR A 7 34.33 -22.15 -1.22
CA TYR A 7 33.72 -21.52 -2.40
C TYR A 7 33.56 -22.50 -3.57
N LYS A 8 34.57 -23.33 -3.83
CA LYS A 8 34.53 -24.32 -4.92
C LYS A 8 33.49 -25.41 -4.65
N GLN A 9 33.34 -25.84 -3.40
CA GLN A 9 32.28 -26.77 -2.98
C GLN A 9 30.89 -26.16 -3.13
N ILE A 10 30.67 -24.92 -2.68
CA ILE A 10 29.39 -24.22 -2.85
C ILE A 10 29.06 -24.05 -4.32
N LYS A 11 30.01 -23.61 -5.15
CA LYS A 11 29.79 -23.44 -6.60
C LYS A 11 29.40 -24.75 -7.28
N HIS A 12 30.05 -25.85 -6.93
CA HIS A 12 29.72 -27.17 -7.47
C HIS A 12 28.33 -27.65 -7.00
N LEU A 13 28.00 -27.43 -5.72
CA LEU A 13 26.68 -27.74 -5.17
C LEU A 13 25.58 -26.91 -5.84
N PHE A 14 25.83 -25.62 -6.09
CA PHE A 14 24.92 -24.69 -6.75
C PHE A 14 24.63 -25.09 -8.20
N ILE A 15 25.66 -25.41 -8.98
CA ILE A 15 25.50 -25.87 -10.36
C ILE A 15 24.73 -27.19 -10.39
N ARG A 16 25.04 -28.12 -9.48
CA ARG A 16 24.35 -29.41 -9.38
C ARG A 16 22.89 -29.24 -8.95
N PHE A 17 22.59 -28.31 -8.05
CA PHE A 17 21.23 -27.97 -7.64
C PHE A 17 20.43 -27.37 -8.81
N TRP A 18 20.99 -26.41 -9.54
CA TRP A 18 20.28 -25.78 -10.65
C TRP A 18 20.05 -26.76 -11.82
N ARG A 19 21.04 -27.60 -12.15
CA ARG A 19 21.00 -28.52 -13.30
C ARG A 19 20.51 -29.94 -12.97
N SER A 20 19.97 -30.19 -11.79
CA SER A 20 19.54 -31.56 -11.45
C SER A 20 18.22 -31.91 -12.14
N ASP A 21 18.19 -33.04 -12.84
CA ASP A 21 16.97 -33.65 -13.39
C ASP A 21 16.20 -34.51 -12.36
N ASN A 22 16.65 -34.53 -11.09
CA ASN A 22 15.99 -35.29 -10.04
C ASN A 22 14.70 -34.57 -9.59
N SER A 23 13.57 -35.28 -9.61
CA SER A 23 12.25 -34.74 -9.26
C SER A 23 12.19 -34.03 -7.90
N LYS A 24 12.87 -34.57 -6.87
CA LYS A 24 12.92 -33.96 -5.54
C LYS A 24 13.72 -32.65 -5.52
N VAL A 25 14.81 -32.59 -6.29
CA VAL A 25 15.66 -31.40 -6.39
C VAL A 25 14.98 -30.31 -7.22
N SER A 26 14.26 -30.68 -8.28
CA SER A 26 13.43 -29.75 -9.05
C SER A 26 12.36 -29.12 -8.18
N LEU A 27 11.58 -29.92 -7.43
CA LEU A 27 10.55 -29.39 -6.53
C LEU A 27 11.13 -28.44 -5.48
N LEU A 28 12.26 -28.79 -4.87
CA LEU A 28 12.93 -27.93 -3.89
C LEU A 28 13.43 -26.62 -4.53
N ARG A 29 13.96 -26.67 -5.75
CA ARG A 29 14.36 -25.49 -6.53
C ARG A 29 13.17 -24.60 -6.82
N ASP A 30 12.05 -25.16 -7.25
CA ASP A 30 10.87 -24.39 -7.64
C ASP A 30 10.25 -23.69 -6.41
N VAL A 31 10.17 -24.39 -5.27
CA VAL A 31 9.79 -23.80 -3.98
C VAL A 31 10.75 -22.69 -3.58
N PHE A 32 12.07 -22.91 -3.65
CA PHE A 32 13.07 -21.90 -3.32
C PHE A 32 12.99 -20.66 -4.22
N VAL A 33 12.78 -20.84 -5.53
CA VAL A 33 12.61 -19.73 -6.49
C VAL A 33 11.35 -18.94 -6.18
N ALA A 34 10.23 -19.61 -5.86
CA ALA A 34 9.00 -18.94 -5.44
C ALA A 34 9.22 -18.11 -4.16
N PHE A 35 9.88 -18.67 -3.14
CA PHE A 35 10.25 -17.93 -1.92
C PHE A 35 11.16 -16.74 -2.22
N LEU A 36 12.18 -16.91 -3.07
CA LEU A 36 13.09 -15.84 -3.45
C LEU A 36 12.36 -14.71 -4.17
N PHE A 37 11.43 -15.04 -5.06
CA PHE A 37 10.62 -14.05 -5.78
C PHE A 37 9.76 -13.23 -4.82
N VAL A 38 9.04 -13.88 -3.90
CA VAL A 38 8.26 -13.20 -2.86
C VAL A 38 9.17 -12.33 -1.99
N PHE A 39 10.33 -12.84 -1.59
CA PHE A 39 11.29 -12.11 -0.77
C PHE A 39 11.82 -10.85 -1.48
N ILE A 40 12.07 -10.92 -2.79
CA ILE A 40 12.47 -9.75 -3.59
C ILE A 40 11.35 -8.69 -3.60
N ILE A 41 10.10 -9.10 -3.77
CA ILE A 41 8.95 -8.18 -3.72
C ILE A 41 8.85 -7.51 -2.35
N LEU A 42 8.95 -8.29 -1.27
CA LEU A 42 8.91 -7.76 0.10
C LEU A 42 10.04 -6.77 0.38
N ILE A 43 11.27 -7.06 -0.06
CA ILE A 43 12.40 -6.12 0.04
C ILE A 43 12.15 -4.86 -0.78
N ALA A 44 11.61 -4.98 -2.01
CA ALA A 44 11.31 -3.83 -2.85
C ALA A 44 10.26 -2.92 -2.20
N LEU A 45 9.17 -3.51 -1.69
CA LEU A 45 8.14 -2.79 -0.94
C LEU A 45 8.71 -2.14 0.32
N TRP A 46 9.52 -2.87 1.08
CA TRP A 46 10.17 -2.33 2.27
C TRP A 46 11.11 -1.16 1.95
N THR A 47 11.91 -1.29 0.89
CA THR A 47 12.84 -0.23 0.45
C THR A 47 12.09 1.02 0.00
N TYR A 48 10.94 0.85 -0.66
CA TYR A 48 10.10 1.95 -1.13
C TYR A 48 9.33 2.63 0.02
N THR A 49 8.70 1.84 0.89
CA THR A 49 7.79 2.35 1.95
C THR A 49 8.50 2.68 3.25
N GLY A 50 9.65 2.06 3.53
CA GLY A 50 10.31 2.12 4.84
C GLY A 50 9.58 1.34 5.95
N GLN A 51 8.55 0.56 5.63
CA GLN A 51 7.71 -0.19 6.58
C GLN A 51 8.14 -1.67 6.61
N TRP A 52 8.92 -2.11 7.60
CA TRP A 52 9.44 -3.49 7.65
C TRP A 52 8.38 -4.52 8.08
N PHE A 53 7.54 -4.17 9.06
CA PHE A 53 6.52 -5.07 9.63
C PHE A 53 5.11 -4.47 9.68
N ALA A 54 4.96 -3.17 9.36
CA ALA A 54 3.64 -2.56 9.27
C ALA A 54 3.01 -2.86 7.90
N ALA A 55 1.68 -2.86 7.83
CA ALA A 55 0.96 -3.02 6.57
C ALA A 55 1.38 -1.91 5.60
N PRO A 56 2.12 -2.23 4.52
CA PRO A 56 2.65 -1.22 3.60
C PRO A 56 1.56 -0.67 2.67
N MET A 57 0.35 -1.21 2.75
CA MET A 57 -0.80 -0.88 1.90
C MET A 57 -2.09 -0.96 2.70
N VAL A 58 -3.05 -0.09 2.36
CA VAL A 58 -4.41 -0.08 2.92
C VAL A 58 -5.45 -0.10 1.81
N ALA A 59 -6.59 -0.74 2.06
CA ALA A 59 -7.74 -0.72 1.17
C ALA A 59 -8.66 0.44 1.55
N ILE A 60 -9.16 1.17 0.56
CA ILE A 60 -10.01 2.33 0.78
C ILE A 60 -11.46 1.89 0.92
N GLU A 61 -12.02 2.05 2.13
CA GLU A 61 -13.37 1.54 2.46
C GLU A 61 -14.50 2.54 2.17
N SER A 62 -14.20 3.84 2.08
CA SER A 62 -15.20 4.90 1.99
C SER A 62 -14.87 5.96 0.94
N GLY A 63 -15.91 6.64 0.47
CA GLY A 63 -15.80 7.70 -0.53
C GLY A 63 -15.44 9.09 0.01
N SER A 64 -14.84 9.19 1.22
CA SER A 64 -14.49 10.50 1.82
C SER A 64 -13.40 11.25 1.05
N MET A 65 -12.60 10.52 0.27
CA MET A 65 -11.56 11.06 -0.60
C MET A 65 -11.99 11.23 -2.05
N GLU A 66 -13.22 10.84 -2.40
CA GLU A 66 -13.71 10.86 -3.78
C GLU A 66 -13.87 12.28 -4.31
N HIS A 67 -13.58 12.43 -5.60
CA HIS A 67 -13.81 13.66 -6.35
C HIS A 67 -15.03 13.54 -7.28
N PRO A 68 -15.74 14.64 -7.56
CA PRO A 68 -16.91 14.57 -8.42
C PRO A 68 -16.58 14.11 -9.84
N ASN A 69 -17.43 13.19 -10.34
CA ASN A 69 -17.53 12.73 -11.74
C ASN A 69 -16.22 12.23 -12.38
N PRO A 70 -15.87 10.97 -12.10
CA PRO A 70 -15.30 10.12 -13.13
C PRO A 70 -16.06 8.79 -13.31
N PRO A 71 -16.40 8.38 -14.54
CA PRO A 71 -16.73 7.00 -14.79
C PRO A 71 -15.44 6.17 -14.62
N TYR A 72 -15.52 5.05 -13.91
CA TYR A 72 -14.50 4.02 -13.66
C TYR A 72 -13.48 4.31 -12.54
N GLY A 73 -13.71 5.31 -11.70
CA GLY A 73 -12.68 5.85 -10.79
C GLY A 73 -11.58 6.58 -11.56
N ARG A 74 -10.93 7.57 -10.95
CA ARG A 74 -9.85 8.32 -11.61
C ARG A 74 -8.50 7.72 -11.23
N ILE A 75 -7.75 7.28 -12.23
CA ILE A 75 -6.31 7.04 -12.03
C ILE A 75 -5.69 8.37 -11.59
N GLY A 76 -5.02 8.37 -10.46
CA GLY A 76 -4.45 9.52 -9.78
C GLY A 76 -5.40 10.19 -8.79
N THR A 77 -6.42 9.48 -8.28
CA THR A 77 -7.26 9.87 -7.13
C THR A 77 -7.49 8.68 -6.20
N ILE A 78 -7.93 8.94 -4.97
CA ILE A 78 -8.22 7.89 -3.99
C ILE A 78 -9.72 7.67 -3.99
N ASP A 79 -10.15 6.57 -4.61
CA ASP A 79 -11.55 6.18 -4.67
C ASP A 79 -11.81 4.92 -3.81
N ALA A 80 -13.06 4.71 -3.40
CA ALA A 80 -13.44 3.50 -2.67
C ALA A 80 -13.15 2.25 -3.53
N GLY A 81 -12.50 1.25 -2.93
CA GLY A 81 -12.08 0.03 -3.63
C GLY A 81 -10.66 0.08 -4.20
N ASP A 82 -9.93 1.20 -4.06
CA ASP A 82 -8.51 1.26 -4.38
C ASP A 82 -7.65 0.70 -3.26
N MET A 83 -6.40 0.37 -3.58
CA MET A 83 -5.36 0.06 -2.60
C MET A 83 -4.25 1.10 -2.68
N VAL A 84 -3.86 1.67 -1.54
CA VAL A 84 -2.89 2.77 -1.46
C VAL A 84 -1.66 2.33 -0.69
N LEU A 85 -0.48 2.59 -1.25
CA LEU A 85 0.81 2.33 -0.62
C LEU A 85 1.13 3.40 0.43
N LEU A 86 1.65 2.98 1.58
CA LEU A 86 1.98 3.86 2.70
C LEU A 86 3.49 3.99 2.88
N VAL A 87 4.01 5.19 2.68
CA VAL A 87 5.40 5.55 2.99
C VAL A 87 5.48 6.05 4.42
N LYS A 88 6.48 5.58 5.16
CA LYS A 88 6.69 5.93 6.56
C LYS A 88 6.91 7.43 6.75
N VAL A 89 6.22 8.01 7.72
CA VAL A 89 6.40 9.38 8.19
C VAL A 89 7.15 9.32 9.52
N ASN A 90 8.29 9.99 9.61
CA ASN A 90 9.08 10.04 10.85
C ASN A 90 8.99 11.42 11.51
N ASN A 91 8.79 12.48 10.72
CA ASN A 91 8.76 13.86 11.20
C ASN A 91 7.69 14.69 10.46
N LYS A 92 7.33 15.86 11.02
CA LYS A 92 6.38 16.79 10.38
C LYS A 92 6.79 17.19 8.95
N ARG A 93 8.09 17.25 8.67
CA ARG A 93 8.65 17.65 7.37
C ARG A 93 8.45 16.62 6.27
N ASP A 94 8.13 15.37 6.63
CA ASP A 94 7.92 14.29 5.64
C ASP A 94 6.54 14.40 4.98
N VAL A 95 5.64 15.22 5.53
CA VAL A 95 4.29 15.49 5.02
C VAL A 95 4.22 16.94 4.58
N ILE A 96 3.88 17.16 3.31
CA ILE A 96 3.71 18.52 2.76
C ILE A 96 2.20 18.81 2.73
N PRO A 97 1.67 19.64 3.63
CA PRO A 97 0.24 19.92 3.71
C PRO A 97 -0.26 20.75 2.51
N TYR A 98 -1.59 20.77 2.32
CA TYR A 98 -2.27 21.55 1.30
C TYR A 98 -1.85 23.04 1.30
N SER A 99 -1.72 23.64 2.48
CA SER A 99 -1.39 25.06 2.66
C SER A 99 -0.01 25.45 2.13
N THR A 100 0.97 24.54 2.11
CA THR A 100 2.35 24.81 1.64
C THR A 100 2.68 24.17 0.31
N SER A 101 1.83 23.28 -0.20
CA SER A 101 2.17 22.46 -1.35
C SER A 101 2.02 23.20 -2.69
N ASP A 102 3.06 23.04 -3.51
CA ASP A 102 3.09 23.48 -4.90
C ASP A 102 2.79 22.37 -5.91
N TYR A 103 2.66 21.12 -5.45
CA TYR A 103 2.35 19.97 -6.30
C TYR A 103 0.96 19.41 -6.00
N TYR A 104 0.44 18.64 -6.96
CA TYR A 104 -0.81 17.92 -6.83
C TYR A 104 -0.55 16.45 -6.57
N ASN A 105 -1.28 15.88 -5.62
CA ASN A 105 -1.29 14.47 -5.30
C ASN A 105 -2.74 14.04 -5.05
N TYR A 106 -3.16 12.96 -5.70
CA TYR A 106 -4.54 12.48 -5.68
C TYR A 106 -5.56 13.59 -6.02
N GLY A 107 -5.39 14.27 -7.14
CA GLY A 107 -6.32 15.30 -7.63
C GLY A 107 -6.30 16.69 -6.96
N LYS A 108 -5.62 16.87 -5.81
CA LYS A 108 -5.51 18.17 -5.11
C LYS A 108 -4.10 18.41 -4.54
N LYS A 109 -3.86 19.60 -4.01
CA LYS A 109 -2.56 19.99 -3.45
C LYS A 109 -2.22 19.23 -2.16
N GLY A 110 -0.94 18.98 -1.93
CA GLY A 110 -0.43 18.42 -0.68
C GLY A 110 -0.64 16.91 -0.53
N ASP A 111 -0.15 16.40 0.59
CA ASP A 111 -0.10 14.98 0.89
C ASP A 111 -1.36 14.47 1.59
N VAL A 112 -1.64 13.19 1.35
CA VAL A 112 -2.69 12.42 2.04
C VAL A 112 -2.03 11.51 3.06
N VAL A 113 -2.55 11.50 4.28
CA VAL A 113 -2.02 10.71 5.40
C VAL A 113 -3.07 9.70 5.85
N VAL A 114 -2.58 8.53 6.27
CA VAL A 114 -3.38 7.50 6.94
C VAL A 114 -3.00 7.50 8.40
N TYR A 115 -3.96 7.65 9.29
CA TYR A 115 -3.71 7.80 10.71
C TYR A 115 -4.80 7.15 11.57
N HIS A 116 -4.47 6.92 12.84
CA HIS A 116 -5.39 6.49 13.87
C HIS A 116 -5.99 7.72 14.58
N PRO A 117 -7.33 7.93 14.52
CA PRO A 117 -7.98 9.02 15.23
C PRO A 117 -7.62 9.05 16.71
N ASP A 118 -7.23 10.22 17.22
CA ASP A 118 -6.82 10.43 18.62
C ASP A 118 -5.74 9.45 19.15
N GLY A 119 -5.03 8.76 18.24
CA GLY A 119 -4.06 7.72 18.55
C GLY A 119 -4.66 6.38 18.97
N ASP A 120 -5.97 6.17 18.80
CA ASP A 120 -6.64 4.91 19.11
C ASP A 120 -6.40 3.86 18.01
N VAL A 121 -5.69 2.80 18.38
CA VAL A 121 -5.33 1.72 17.47
C VAL A 121 -6.47 0.72 17.27
N ASP A 122 -7.50 0.75 18.12
CA ASP A 122 -8.68 -0.10 18.02
C ASP A 122 -9.75 0.52 17.09
N GLU A 123 -9.62 1.81 16.77
CA GLU A 123 -10.46 2.49 15.78
C GLU A 123 -9.96 2.29 14.34
N ASP A 124 -10.91 2.28 13.39
CA ASP A 124 -10.61 2.19 11.97
C ASP A 124 -9.76 3.40 11.54
N GLN A 125 -8.74 3.14 10.70
CA GLN A 125 -7.84 4.19 10.21
C GLN A 125 -8.57 5.16 9.28
N ILE A 126 -8.18 6.44 9.36
CA ILE A 126 -8.69 7.50 8.50
C ILE A 126 -7.65 7.88 7.48
N ILE A 127 -8.05 7.96 6.22
CA ILE A 127 -7.22 8.42 5.10
C ILE A 127 -7.71 9.78 4.63
N HIS A 128 -7.03 10.86 5.01
CA HIS A 128 -7.44 12.22 4.64
C HIS A 128 -6.24 13.11 4.32
N ARG A 129 -6.52 14.23 3.64
CA ARG A 129 -5.50 15.19 3.23
C ARG A 129 -5.02 16.00 4.42
N ALA A 130 -3.69 16.12 4.55
CA ALA A 130 -3.10 17.05 5.50
C ALA A 130 -3.31 18.48 4.99
N MET A 131 -4.03 19.30 5.75
CA MET A 131 -4.44 20.65 5.33
C MET A 131 -3.42 21.71 5.72
N CYS A 132 -3.01 21.73 6.99
CA CYS A 132 -1.98 22.60 7.54
C CYS A 132 -1.45 22.02 8.86
N TRP A 133 -0.29 22.49 9.31
CA TRP A 133 0.27 22.16 10.62
C TRP A 133 -0.04 23.28 11.60
N ILE A 134 -0.55 22.95 12.80
CA ILE A 134 -0.74 23.92 13.88
C ILE A 134 0.29 23.67 14.96
N GLU A 135 1.05 24.69 15.31
CA GLU A 135 1.90 24.70 16.49
C GLU A 135 1.11 25.19 17.70
N VAL A 136 1.10 24.39 18.77
CA VAL A 136 0.38 24.68 20.00
C VAL A 136 1.38 25.00 21.10
N GLU A 137 1.26 26.21 21.68
CA GLU A 137 2.02 26.65 22.86
C GLU A 137 1.05 26.83 24.03
N ILE A 138 1.37 26.28 25.20
CA ILE A 138 0.56 26.42 26.41
C ILE A 138 1.35 27.19 27.46
N GLU A 139 0.87 28.38 27.83
CA GLU A 139 1.51 29.26 28.81
C GLU A 139 0.45 29.76 29.81
N ASN A 140 0.68 29.53 31.11
CA ASN A 140 -0.18 30.02 32.20
C ASN A 140 -1.68 29.69 31.99
N SER A 141 -2.01 28.49 31.51
CA SER A 141 -3.36 28.01 31.17
C SER A 141 -4.00 28.65 29.93
N ASN A 142 -3.29 29.54 29.23
CA ASN A 142 -3.66 29.99 27.90
C ASN A 142 -3.03 29.08 26.85
N THR A 143 -3.79 28.79 25.80
CA THR A 143 -3.34 28.03 24.64
C THR A 143 -3.18 29.01 23.49
N PHE A 144 -2.07 28.93 22.78
CA PHE A 144 -1.76 29.75 21.62
C PHE A 144 -1.54 28.88 20.40
N TYR A 145 -2.05 29.33 19.26
CA TYR A 145 -1.92 28.68 17.97
C TYR A 145 -1.04 29.52 17.04
N THR A 146 -0.08 28.85 16.41
CA THR A 146 0.74 29.40 15.34
C THR A 146 0.57 28.54 14.09
N ILE A 147 0.25 29.20 12.98
CA ILE A 147 0.06 28.62 11.65
C ILE A 147 0.71 29.58 10.66
N GLU A 148 1.98 29.32 10.35
CA GLU A 148 2.84 30.23 9.60
C GLU A 148 2.24 30.56 8.22
N GLU A 149 1.62 29.57 7.58
CA GLU A 149 1.08 29.67 6.22
C GLU A 149 -0.10 30.63 6.09
N TYR A 150 -0.88 30.78 7.16
CA TYR A 150 -2.01 31.70 7.20
C TYR A 150 -1.63 33.03 7.90
N GLY A 151 -0.36 33.23 8.25
CA GLY A 151 0.12 34.43 8.96
C GLY A 151 -0.40 34.54 10.40
N ILE A 152 -0.85 33.42 10.98
CA ILE A 152 -1.41 33.36 12.33
C ILE A 152 -0.26 33.05 13.28
N ILE A 153 0.13 34.01 14.11
CA ILE A 153 1.29 33.87 15.00
C ILE A 153 0.84 34.07 16.44
N ARG A 154 1.02 33.03 17.28
CA ARG A 154 0.73 33.04 18.72
C ARG A 154 -0.68 33.61 19.04
N GLN A 155 -1.68 33.22 18.26
CA GLN A 155 -3.06 33.64 18.48
C GLN A 155 -3.66 32.87 19.66
N ASN A 156 -4.31 33.54 20.60
CA ASN A 156 -4.96 32.86 21.72
C ASN A 156 -6.12 31.98 21.20
N ALA A 157 -6.21 30.74 21.67
CA ALA A 157 -7.25 29.77 21.29
C ALA A 157 -8.68 30.23 21.60
N SER A 158 -8.83 31.24 22.47
CA SER A 158 -10.12 31.87 22.80
C SER A 158 -10.59 32.82 21.70
N GLU A 159 -9.69 33.28 20.82
CA GLU A 159 -10.00 34.15 19.68
C GLU A 159 -10.42 33.33 18.44
N PRO A 160 -11.32 33.85 17.59
CA PRO A 160 -11.75 33.17 16.37
C PRO A 160 -10.61 32.82 15.42
N LEU A 161 -10.45 31.53 15.15
CA LEU A 161 -9.60 31.00 14.10
C LEU A 161 -10.39 30.91 12.78
N TYR A 162 -9.77 31.32 11.67
CA TYR A 162 -10.35 31.38 10.33
C TYR A 162 -9.43 30.67 9.32
N ILE A 163 -9.85 29.49 8.87
CA ILE A 163 -9.17 28.65 7.86
C ILE A 163 -10.25 28.04 6.94
N PRO A 164 -10.77 28.80 5.95
CA PRO A 164 -11.88 28.39 5.09
C PRO A 164 -11.67 27.07 4.36
N GLU A 165 -10.43 26.78 3.97
CA GLU A 165 -10.03 25.57 3.26
C GLU A 165 -10.25 24.31 4.13
N CYS A 166 -10.11 24.46 5.45
CA CYS A 166 -10.42 23.44 6.45
C CYS A 166 -11.91 23.45 6.84
N GLY A 167 -12.72 24.33 6.27
CA GLY A 167 -14.08 24.60 6.71
C GLY A 167 -14.15 25.32 8.06
N ILE A 168 -13.05 25.91 8.55
CA ILE A 168 -13.03 26.64 9.82
C ILE A 168 -13.37 28.11 9.55
N TRP A 169 -14.57 28.55 9.92
CA TRP A 169 -15.01 29.93 9.70
C TRP A 169 -15.03 30.77 11.00
N ASN A 170 -15.10 30.12 12.16
CA ASN A 170 -15.10 30.77 13.47
C ASN A 170 -14.84 29.72 14.57
N TRP A 171 -13.61 29.22 14.69
CA TRP A 171 -13.27 28.31 15.78
C TRP A 171 -12.76 29.11 16.99
N ALA A 172 -13.60 29.26 18.01
CA ALA A 172 -13.30 29.98 19.24
C ALA A 172 -13.97 29.32 20.44
N GLY A 173 -13.41 29.51 21.64
CA GLY A 173 -13.85 28.83 22.86
C GLY A 173 -15.22 29.19 23.42
N ASN A 174 -15.97 30.00 22.70
CA ASN A 174 -17.34 30.38 22.97
C ASN A 174 -18.25 30.26 21.74
N SER A 175 -17.76 29.72 20.61
CA SER A 175 -18.52 29.66 19.36
C SER A 175 -19.11 28.27 19.14
N SER A 176 -20.43 28.16 19.24
CA SER A 176 -21.19 27.07 18.63
C SER A 176 -21.13 27.24 17.11
N VAL A 177 -20.25 26.53 16.42
CA VAL A 177 -20.16 26.62 14.96
C VAL A 177 -21.22 25.72 14.35
N VAL A 178 -22.35 26.30 13.97
CA VAL A 178 -23.41 25.61 13.26
C VAL A 178 -22.97 25.42 11.80
N PHE A 179 -22.59 24.19 11.44
CA PHE A 179 -22.50 23.80 10.03
C PHE A 179 -23.86 23.30 9.54
N ASP A 180 -24.39 23.94 8.48
CA ASP A 180 -25.52 23.45 7.68
C ASP A 180 -26.89 23.35 8.36
N GLY A 181 -27.16 24.11 9.43
CA GLY A 181 -28.47 24.12 10.10
C GLY A 181 -28.85 22.79 10.78
N LYS A 182 -27.94 21.82 10.80
CA LYS A 182 -28.01 20.63 11.64
C LYS A 182 -27.20 20.94 12.91
N PRO A 183 -27.65 20.53 14.10
CA PRO A 183 -26.83 20.63 15.29
C PRO A 183 -25.63 19.70 15.10
N GLY A 184 -24.52 20.24 14.58
CA GLY A 184 -23.22 19.64 14.77
C GLY A 184 -23.00 19.55 16.27
N GLN A 185 -22.66 18.37 16.77
CA GLN A 185 -22.17 18.23 18.13
C GLN A 185 -20.98 19.20 18.25
N ASN A 186 -21.15 20.25 19.03
CA ASN A 186 -20.17 21.32 19.15
C ASN A 186 -19.00 20.83 20.00
N HIS A 187 -18.03 20.16 19.39
CA HIS A 187 -16.76 19.83 20.04
C HIS A 187 -15.78 20.99 19.84
N TYR A 188 -16.09 22.17 20.41
CA TYR A 188 -14.99 23.10 20.64
C TYR A 188 -14.10 22.44 21.70
N GLN A 189 -12.93 22.01 21.27
CA GLN A 189 -11.89 21.55 22.16
C GLN A 189 -10.63 22.36 21.92
N LYS A 190 -10.00 22.83 23.00
CA LYS A 190 -8.66 23.39 22.87
C LYS A 190 -7.72 22.27 22.48
N PHE A 191 -7.01 22.43 21.37
CA PHE A 191 -5.91 21.54 21.04
C PHE A 191 -4.84 21.58 22.14
N THR A 192 -4.37 20.40 22.53
CA THR A 192 -3.44 20.22 23.65
C THR A 192 -2.00 19.96 23.19
N HIS A 193 -1.79 19.73 21.90
CA HIS A 193 -0.49 19.49 21.28
C HIS A 193 -0.51 19.91 19.81
N SER A 194 0.69 20.14 19.25
CA SER A 194 0.87 20.40 17.82
C SER A 194 0.53 19.19 16.97
N GLY A 195 0.10 19.43 15.73
CA GLY A 195 -0.25 18.38 14.78
C GLY A 195 -0.83 18.92 13.48
N PHE A 196 -1.23 18.01 12.59
CA PHE A 196 -1.91 18.35 11.36
C PHE A 196 -3.42 18.51 11.58
N ILE A 197 -4.01 19.50 10.92
CA ILE A 197 -5.42 19.43 10.57
C ILE A 197 -5.55 18.53 9.35
N THR A 198 -6.50 17.61 9.38
CA THR A 198 -6.80 16.69 8.27
C THR A 198 -8.23 16.88 7.78
N LYS A 199 -8.46 16.60 6.49
CA LYS A 199 -9.78 16.73 5.90
C LYS A 199 -9.94 15.81 4.68
N GLY A 200 -11.08 15.13 4.59
CA GLY A 200 -11.47 14.39 3.40
C GLY A 200 -11.73 15.30 2.19
N ASP A 201 -11.45 14.77 1.01
CA ASP A 201 -11.50 15.53 -0.23
C ASP A 201 -12.89 15.69 -0.84
N ASN A 202 -13.80 14.79 -0.51
CA ASN A 202 -15.17 14.80 -1.00
C ASN A 202 -15.94 15.99 -0.37
N PRO A 203 -16.35 16.98 -1.18
CA PRO A 203 -17.02 18.18 -0.66
C PRO A 203 -18.44 17.89 -0.14
N VAL A 204 -19.03 16.74 -0.50
CA VAL A 204 -20.38 16.36 -0.06
C VAL A 204 -20.34 15.79 1.35
N SER A 205 -19.43 14.85 1.62
CA SER A 205 -19.28 14.19 2.93
C SER A 205 -18.39 14.97 3.90
N ASN A 206 -17.36 15.67 3.42
CA ASN A 206 -16.34 16.32 4.25
C ASN A 206 -16.37 17.83 4.01
N ARG A 207 -17.36 18.52 4.61
CA ARG A 207 -17.50 19.99 4.51
C ARG A 207 -16.58 20.75 5.46
N ALA A 208 -16.15 20.10 6.54
CA ALA A 208 -15.21 20.62 7.52
C ALA A 208 -14.08 19.61 7.75
N CYS A 209 -13.01 20.04 8.43
CA CYS A 209 -11.92 19.18 8.85
C CYS A 209 -12.37 18.13 9.87
N ASP A 210 -11.54 17.13 10.07
CA ASP A 210 -11.84 15.96 10.90
C ASP A 210 -12.02 16.34 12.38
N GLN A 211 -11.31 17.38 12.83
CA GLN A 211 -11.43 18.01 14.15
C GLN A 211 -12.76 18.70 14.39
N LEU A 212 -13.42 19.16 13.32
CA LEU A 212 -14.77 19.73 13.39
C LEU A 212 -15.85 18.69 13.11
N GLY A 213 -15.52 17.68 12.31
CA GLY A 213 -16.45 16.64 11.86
C GLY A 213 -16.74 15.58 12.90
N GLY A 214 -16.02 15.58 14.04
CA GLY A 214 -16.12 14.55 15.07
C GLY A 214 -15.46 13.23 14.68
N ILE A 215 -14.47 13.28 13.79
CA ILE A 215 -13.68 12.12 13.37
C ILE A 215 -12.43 11.98 14.22
N CYS A 216 -11.79 13.08 14.60
CA CYS A 216 -10.58 13.09 15.41
C CYS A 216 -10.57 14.37 16.23
N ASP A 217 -10.71 14.27 17.56
CA ASP A 217 -10.94 15.42 18.44
C ASP A 217 -9.70 16.35 18.52
N GLN A 218 -8.50 15.79 18.44
CA GLN A 218 -7.24 16.52 18.49
C GLN A 218 -6.54 16.64 17.12
N LEU A 219 -5.50 17.47 17.06
CA LEU A 219 -4.64 17.60 15.88
C LEU A 219 -3.86 16.31 15.63
N VAL A 220 -3.79 15.84 14.39
CA VAL A 220 -3.13 14.56 14.08
C VAL A 220 -1.63 14.66 14.32
N LYS A 221 -1.14 13.97 15.36
CA LYS A 221 0.29 13.90 15.65
C LYS A 221 1.01 13.04 14.62
N VAL A 222 2.30 13.32 14.43
CA VAL A 222 3.18 12.48 13.60
C VAL A 222 3.17 11.02 14.07
N GLU A 223 3.11 10.77 15.37
CA GLU A 223 3.08 9.42 15.95
C GLU A 223 1.77 8.66 15.70
N TRP A 224 0.69 9.34 15.34
CA TRP A 224 -0.60 8.74 15.00
C TRP A 224 -0.69 8.36 13.51
N ILE A 225 0.22 8.87 12.69
CA ILE A 225 0.26 8.62 11.24
C ILE A 225 0.89 7.25 10.98
N SER A 226 0.09 6.32 10.47
CA SER A 226 0.55 5.02 9.99
C SER A 226 1.43 5.15 8.74
N GLY A 227 1.12 6.11 7.88
CA GLY A 227 1.97 6.50 6.77
C GLY A 227 1.35 7.56 5.85
N LYS A 228 2.17 8.08 4.95
CA LYS A 228 1.74 8.95 3.85
C LYS A 228 1.38 8.11 2.64
N ALA A 229 0.22 8.36 2.05
CA ALA A 229 -0.21 7.76 0.79
C ALA A 229 0.77 8.10 -0.36
N SER A 230 1.35 7.09 -0.99
CA SER A 230 2.31 7.23 -2.09
C SER A 230 2.21 6.06 -3.06
N GLY A 231 1.39 6.23 -4.09
CA GLY A 231 1.08 5.20 -5.08
C GLY A 231 -0.28 4.55 -4.80
N GLU A 232 -0.99 4.29 -5.87
CA GLU A 232 -2.31 3.64 -5.88
C GLU A 232 -2.29 2.41 -6.79
N LEU A 233 -3.10 1.43 -6.42
CA LEU A 233 -3.45 0.27 -7.22
C LEU A 233 -4.97 0.30 -7.40
N PRO A 234 -5.44 0.85 -8.55
CA PRO A 234 -6.86 1.04 -8.78
C PRO A 234 -7.64 -0.27 -8.67
N TRP A 235 -8.81 -0.22 -8.04
CA TRP A 235 -9.80 -1.30 -7.94
C TRP A 235 -9.39 -2.56 -7.15
N ILE A 236 -8.10 -2.79 -6.89
CA ILE A 236 -7.59 -3.99 -6.21
C ILE A 236 -8.08 -4.08 -4.76
N GLY A 237 -8.23 -2.94 -4.08
CA GLY A 237 -8.77 -2.87 -2.73
C GLY A 237 -10.17 -3.48 -2.59
N THR A 238 -10.98 -3.45 -3.65
CA THR A 238 -12.31 -4.09 -3.73
C THR A 238 -12.27 -5.57 -3.37
N ILE A 239 -11.18 -6.28 -3.70
CA ILE A 239 -11.00 -7.68 -3.30
C ILE A 239 -11.00 -7.80 -1.77
N ASN A 240 -10.23 -6.93 -1.09
CA ASN A 240 -10.14 -6.94 0.37
C ASN A 240 -11.49 -6.59 1.01
N LEU A 241 -12.20 -5.59 0.47
CA LEU A 241 -13.54 -5.21 0.93
C LEU A 241 -14.54 -6.36 0.77
N PHE A 242 -14.51 -7.06 -0.36
CA PHE A 242 -15.35 -8.25 -0.58
C PHE A 242 -15.09 -9.33 0.48
N PHE A 243 -13.83 -9.63 0.79
CA PHE A 243 -13.50 -10.61 1.84
C PHE A 243 -13.95 -10.11 3.23
N ASN A 244 -13.76 -8.83 3.55
CA ASN A 244 -14.19 -8.25 4.82
C ASN A 244 -15.72 -8.28 4.99
N ASP A 245 -16.48 -8.03 3.92
CA ASP A 245 -17.94 -8.09 3.97
C ASP A 245 -18.43 -9.54 4.08
N VAL A 246 -17.85 -10.48 3.32
CA VAL A 246 -18.25 -11.90 3.34
C VAL A 246 -17.90 -12.60 4.65
N PHE A 247 -16.71 -12.34 5.20
CA PHE A 247 -16.21 -13.07 6.37
C PHE A 247 -16.29 -12.27 7.68
N GLY A 248 -16.25 -10.94 7.60
CA GLY A 248 -16.28 -10.04 8.76
C GLY A 248 -17.62 -9.37 9.00
N GLY A 249 -18.59 -9.50 8.08
CA GLY A 249 -19.92 -8.91 8.22
C GLY A 249 -19.93 -7.37 8.15
N LYS A 250 -18.86 -6.76 7.63
CA LYS A 250 -18.85 -5.34 7.26
C LYS A 250 -19.73 -5.14 6.00
N ASP A 251 -20.10 -3.90 5.71
CA ASP A 251 -20.91 -3.52 4.53
C ASP A 251 -20.21 -2.36 3.80
N THR A 252 -18.98 -2.62 3.36
CA THR A 252 -18.05 -1.64 2.76
C THR A 252 -18.11 -1.66 1.24
N LEU A 253 -18.45 -2.79 0.62
CA LEU A 253 -18.51 -2.95 -0.83
C LEU A 253 -19.58 -2.08 -1.48
N LYS A 254 -20.65 -1.71 -0.74
CA LYS A 254 -21.67 -0.78 -1.21
C LYS A 254 -21.14 0.62 -1.53
N ASN A 255 -19.99 0.99 -0.94
CA ASN A 255 -19.35 2.29 -1.18
C ASN A 255 -18.53 2.28 -2.47
N VAL A 256 -18.20 1.09 -3.01
CA VAL A 256 -17.43 0.95 -4.25
C VAL A 256 -18.34 1.17 -5.45
N HIS A 257 -17.94 2.06 -6.36
CA HIS A 257 -18.69 2.30 -7.58
C HIS A 257 -18.73 1.03 -8.46
N GLY A 258 -19.89 0.77 -9.08
CA GLY A 258 -20.12 -0.48 -9.82
C GLY A 258 -19.22 -0.65 -11.06
N ASP A 259 -18.75 0.46 -11.62
CA ASP A 259 -17.79 0.50 -12.72
C ASP A 259 -16.37 0.10 -12.28
N SER A 260 -15.93 0.48 -11.08
CA SER A 260 -14.68 -0.01 -10.45
C SER A 260 -14.68 -1.53 -10.31
N ILE A 261 -15.83 -2.12 -9.93
CA ILE A 261 -15.98 -3.59 -9.86
C ILE A 261 -15.82 -4.23 -11.24
N GLN A 262 -16.40 -3.62 -12.29
CA GLN A 262 -16.24 -4.12 -13.66
C GLN A 262 -14.78 -4.07 -14.12
N CYS A 263 -14.08 -2.98 -13.83
CA CYS A 263 -12.66 -2.84 -14.13
C CYS A 263 -11.82 -3.91 -13.43
N LEU A 264 -12.11 -4.20 -12.15
CA LEU A 264 -11.45 -5.29 -11.43
C LEU A 264 -11.67 -6.65 -12.11
N VAL A 265 -12.90 -6.96 -12.52
CA VAL A 265 -13.19 -8.22 -13.22
C VAL A 265 -12.41 -8.33 -14.52
N ILE A 266 -12.36 -7.25 -15.32
CA ILE A 266 -11.58 -7.20 -16.56
C ILE A 266 -10.09 -7.42 -16.27
N LEU A 267 -9.55 -6.76 -15.24
CA LEU A 267 -8.16 -6.92 -14.81
C LEU A 267 -7.83 -8.37 -14.47
N ILE A 268 -8.69 -9.04 -13.68
CA ILE A 268 -8.52 -10.45 -13.32
C ILE A 268 -8.55 -11.34 -14.56
N VAL A 269 -9.49 -11.11 -15.48
CA VAL A 269 -9.58 -11.87 -16.74
C VAL A 269 -8.31 -11.73 -17.55
N ILE A 270 -7.74 -10.52 -17.67
CA ILE A 270 -6.47 -10.29 -18.39
C ILE A 270 -5.32 -11.04 -17.71
N LEU A 271 -5.18 -10.91 -16.39
CA LEU A 271 -4.10 -11.54 -15.62
C LEU A 271 -4.12 -13.07 -15.72
N VAL A 272 -5.31 -13.68 -15.70
CA VAL A 272 -5.49 -15.13 -15.86
C VAL A 272 -5.29 -15.57 -17.31
N SER A 273 -5.70 -14.75 -18.29
CA SER A 273 -5.60 -15.09 -19.71
C SER A 273 -4.16 -15.15 -20.22
N ILE A 274 -3.24 -14.35 -19.67
CA ILE A 274 -1.83 -14.31 -20.08
C ILE A 274 -1.12 -15.67 -19.91
N PRO A 275 -1.05 -16.28 -18.71
CA PRO A 275 -0.36 -17.56 -18.53
C PRO A 275 -1.02 -18.67 -19.34
N ILE A 276 -2.35 -18.73 -19.36
CA ILE A 276 -3.09 -19.71 -20.17
C ILE A 276 -2.76 -19.54 -21.66
N GLY A 277 -2.69 -18.30 -22.14
CA GLY A 277 -2.32 -17.99 -23.52
C GLY A 277 -0.89 -18.42 -23.86
N LEU A 278 0.06 -18.19 -22.95
CA LEU A 278 1.45 -18.64 -23.09
C LEU A 278 1.56 -20.17 -23.12
N ASP A 279 0.81 -20.87 -22.27
CA ASP A 279 0.76 -22.34 -22.23
C ASP A 279 0.17 -22.92 -23.52
N LEU A 280 -0.96 -22.36 -23.98
CA LEU A 280 -1.58 -22.75 -25.25
C LEU A 280 -0.63 -22.48 -26.42
N TYR A 281 0.02 -21.32 -26.46
CA TYR A 281 0.99 -20.99 -27.49
C TYR A 281 2.17 -21.99 -27.51
N GLY A 282 2.72 -22.32 -26.34
CA GLY A 282 3.78 -23.33 -26.20
C GLY A 282 3.32 -24.71 -26.68
N TYR A 283 2.12 -25.13 -26.30
CA TYR A 283 1.52 -26.38 -26.75
C TYR A 283 1.38 -26.46 -28.28
N PHE A 284 0.85 -25.41 -28.92
CA PHE A 284 0.68 -25.38 -30.38
C PHE A 284 1.99 -25.23 -31.14
N LYS A 285 2.97 -24.49 -30.60
CA LYS A 285 4.31 -24.37 -31.20
C LYS A 285 5.02 -25.72 -31.23
N ASN A 286 4.99 -26.46 -30.12
CA ASN A 286 5.61 -27.78 -30.02
C ASN A 286 4.94 -28.81 -30.94
N LYS A 287 3.67 -28.63 -31.28
CA LYS A 287 2.94 -29.48 -32.23
C LYS A 287 3.29 -29.18 -33.70
N LYS A 288 3.82 -27.99 -34.01
CA LYS A 288 4.20 -27.57 -35.38
C LYS A 288 5.65 -27.91 -35.74
N GLU A 289 6.52 -28.21 -34.78
CA GLU A 289 7.86 -28.73 -35.09
C GLU A 289 7.74 -30.18 -35.59
N PRO A 290 8.15 -30.49 -36.84
CA PRO A 290 8.12 -31.86 -37.35
C PRO A 290 9.07 -32.75 -36.55
N ILE A 291 8.63 -33.99 -36.33
CA ILE A 291 9.41 -35.10 -35.78
C ILE A 291 10.55 -35.42 -36.75
N GLU A 292 11.66 -34.67 -36.74
CA GLU A 292 12.82 -34.99 -37.59
C GLU A 292 14.12 -35.24 -36.81
N ASN A 293 14.13 -35.05 -35.48
CA ASN A 293 15.33 -35.27 -34.65
C ASN A 293 15.28 -36.50 -33.72
N ASN A 294 14.27 -37.36 -33.83
CA ASN A 294 14.28 -38.67 -33.14
C ASN A 294 14.72 -39.80 -34.08
N LYS A 295 15.94 -39.70 -34.60
CA LYS A 295 16.72 -40.91 -34.95
C LYS A 295 17.34 -41.42 -33.64
N PRO A 296 17.10 -42.65 -33.20
CA PRO A 296 17.88 -43.20 -32.11
C PRO A 296 19.35 -43.25 -32.60
N SER A 297 20.24 -42.54 -31.91
CA SER A 297 21.68 -42.68 -32.08
C SER A 297 22.11 -44.05 -31.58
N SER A 298 21.88 -45.07 -32.39
CA SER A 298 22.43 -46.40 -32.22
C SER A 298 23.92 -46.38 -32.56
N GLU A 299 24.77 -45.78 -31.72
CA GLU A 299 26.22 -45.98 -31.88
C GLU A 299 27.12 -45.64 -30.67
N GLU A 300 26.61 -45.20 -29.53
CA GLU A 300 27.42 -45.08 -28.31
C GLU A 300 26.95 -46.07 -27.24
N LYS A 301 27.61 -47.25 -27.20
CA LYS A 301 28.00 -48.04 -26.00
C LYS A 301 28.38 -49.51 -26.34
N PRO A 302 29.46 -49.75 -27.11
CA PRO A 302 30.21 -51.01 -26.99
C PRO A 302 31.42 -50.92 -26.03
N LEU A 303 31.92 -49.72 -25.71
CA LEU A 303 33.13 -49.55 -24.90
C LEU A 303 32.89 -49.55 -23.37
N GLU A 304 31.82 -48.93 -22.87
CA GLU A 304 31.53 -48.93 -21.44
C GLU A 304 31.20 -50.33 -20.90
N LYS A 305 30.53 -51.16 -21.71
CA LYS A 305 30.16 -52.53 -21.31
C LYS A 305 31.38 -53.45 -21.17
N LYS A 306 32.42 -53.24 -22.00
CA LYS A 306 33.68 -54.01 -21.89
C LYS A 306 34.53 -53.61 -20.68
N LEU A 307 34.44 -52.35 -20.24
CA LEU A 307 35.21 -51.85 -19.10
C LEU A 307 34.65 -52.36 -17.77
N ASP A 308 33.31 -52.46 -17.66
CA ASP A 308 32.63 -53.00 -16.48
C ASP A 308 32.85 -54.52 -16.32
N ASP A 309 32.87 -55.27 -17.43
CA ASP A 309 33.10 -56.73 -17.40
C ASP A 309 34.57 -57.08 -17.00
N GLU A 310 35.56 -56.28 -17.43
CA GLU A 310 36.96 -56.45 -17.00
C GLU A 310 37.20 -56.07 -15.53
N LEU A 311 36.46 -55.08 -15.01
CA LEU A 311 36.52 -54.69 -13.61
C LEU A 311 35.88 -55.76 -12.71
N PHE A 312 34.80 -56.40 -13.14
CA PHE A 312 34.10 -57.42 -12.34
C PHE A 312 34.89 -58.72 -12.18
N GLU A 313 35.65 -59.16 -13.19
CA GLU A 313 36.51 -60.35 -13.10
C GLU A 313 37.72 -60.14 -12.17
N LYS A 314 38.20 -58.90 -12.02
CA LYS A 314 39.35 -58.59 -11.16
C LYS A 314 39.03 -58.58 -9.67
N PHE A 315 37.75 -58.54 -9.29
CA PHE A 315 37.28 -58.60 -7.90
C PHE A 315 36.90 -60.02 -7.43
N LYS A 316 37.03 -61.04 -8.29
CA LYS A 316 36.60 -62.42 -8.01
C LYS A 316 37.74 -63.43 -7.80
N LYS A 317 38.99 -62.96 -7.67
CA LYS A 317 40.15 -63.76 -7.24
C LYS A 317 40.81 -63.13 -6.03
#